data_AF-A0AAX1U8Y1-F1
#
_entry.id   AF-A0AAX1U8Y1-F1
#
_cell.length_a   1.000
_cell.length_b   1.000
_cell.length_c   1.000
_cell.angle_alpha   90.00
_cell.angle_beta   90.00
_cell.angle_gamma   90.00
#
_symmetry.space_group_name_H-M   'P 1'
#
loop_
_entity.id
_entity.type
_entity.pdbx_description
1 polymer ?
#
loop_
_entity_poly.entity_id
_entity_poly.type
_entity_poly.pdbx_seq_one_letter_code
_entity_poly.pdbx_strand_id
1 'polypeptide(L)'
;MSTNNPQDKYMKVSKKFVIAQDFLGFITLVLAIFQGITLVIPGKIFLTISGIILVMEYIASYLSSVYFDKAHVIREIGLLDNSFSEKRIPNYDSETYYNNGSIIDGYIKLLANIHENALFTSNVSARMSIPYFVVSAIAFVILLVQLFLYGMDDYSSILLNFIVSSSFFNRAIKINSLKNSTEIIYDKANELCNLYENNPTETKLLLPRILGLILQYENTIYESKLILNEKIFNKLNYSLSMEWNKIRDSYLLYSNKNE
;
A
#
# COMPACT_ATOMS: atom_id res chain seq x y z
N MET A 1 -8.25 11.86 13.67
CA MET A 1 -7.95 10.41 13.75
C MET A 1 -7.16 10.14 15.02
N SER A 2 -7.55 9.10 15.76
CA SER A 2 -6.98 8.72 17.06
C SER A 2 -5.44 8.71 17.06
N THR A 3 -4.84 9.31 18.08
CA THR A 3 -3.39 9.45 18.26
C THR A 3 -2.68 8.15 18.64
N ASN A 4 -3.41 7.06 18.92
CA ASN A 4 -2.87 5.79 19.40
C ASN A 4 -3.59 4.60 18.75
N ASN A 5 -3.41 4.38 17.44
CA ASN A 5 -3.87 3.13 16.84
C ASN A 5 -2.91 1.97 17.24
N PRO A 6 -3.42 0.85 17.79
CA PRO A 6 -2.61 -0.29 18.22
C PRO A 6 -1.67 -0.84 17.13
N GLN A 7 -2.05 -0.73 15.85
CA GLN A 7 -1.22 -1.18 14.73
C GLN A 7 0.01 -0.27 14.50
N ASP A 8 -0.03 0.98 14.94
CA ASP A 8 0.98 2.00 14.65
C ASP A 8 2.36 1.62 15.18
N LYS A 9 2.41 0.89 16.30
CA LYS A 9 3.68 0.42 16.88
C LYS A 9 4.45 -0.42 15.86
N TYR A 10 3.79 -1.39 15.24
CA TYR A 10 4.42 -2.28 14.27
C TYR A 10 4.56 -1.62 12.90
N MET A 11 3.56 -0.82 12.49
CA MET A 11 3.59 -0.07 11.25
C MET A 11 4.77 0.92 11.19
N LYS A 12 5.05 1.64 12.28
CA LYS A 12 6.22 2.55 12.39
C LYS A 12 7.54 1.80 12.28
N VAL A 13 7.65 0.61 12.85
CA VAL A 13 8.87 -0.22 12.75
C VAL A 13 9.05 -0.73 11.31
N SER A 14 7.99 -1.26 10.69
CA SER A 14 8.03 -1.68 9.29
C SER A 14 8.44 -0.53 8.36
N LYS A 15 7.86 0.66 8.55
CA LYS A 15 8.20 1.88 7.79
C LYS A 15 9.68 2.26 7.91
N LYS A 16 10.31 2.10 9.08
CA LYS A 16 11.75 2.35 9.24
C LYS A 16 12.59 1.41 8.39
N PHE A 17 12.23 0.12 8.33
CA PHE A 17 12.94 -0.84 7.48
C PHE A 17 12.70 -0.60 5.99
N VAL A 18 11.50 -0.17 5.58
CA VAL A 18 11.24 0.30 4.22
C VAL A 18 12.16 1.47 3.86
N ILE A 19 12.26 2.48 4.73
CA ILE A 19 13.14 3.63 4.49
C ILE A 19 14.60 3.21 4.41
N ALA A 20 15.05 2.30 5.27
CA ALA A 20 16.40 1.76 5.21
C ALA A 20 16.67 1.01 3.90
N GLN A 21 15.71 0.20 3.44
CA GLN A 21 15.78 -0.50 2.15
C GLN A 21 15.88 0.48 0.98
N ASP A 22 15.03 1.51 0.95
CA ASP A 22 15.04 2.53 -0.10
C ASP A 22 16.34 3.37 -0.06
N PHE A 23 16.88 3.63 1.12
CA PHE A 23 18.17 4.31 1.26
C PHE A 23 19.34 3.46 0.72
N LEU A 24 19.38 2.17 1.06
CA LEU A 24 20.39 1.24 0.55
C LEU A 24 20.31 1.11 -0.98
N GLY A 25 19.09 0.96 -1.52
CA GLY A 25 18.87 0.91 -2.97
C GLY A 25 19.37 2.18 -3.66
N PHE A 26 19.08 3.35 -3.10
CA PHE A 26 19.58 4.61 -3.63
C PHE A 26 21.11 4.70 -3.61
N ILE A 27 21.77 4.24 -2.54
CA ILE A 27 23.23 4.13 -2.47
C ILE A 27 23.75 3.21 -3.57
N THR A 28 23.14 2.04 -3.78
CA THR A 28 23.52 1.11 -4.85
C THR A 28 23.50 1.78 -6.22
N LEU A 29 22.45 2.54 -6.51
CA LEU A 29 22.34 3.31 -7.75
C LEU A 29 23.46 4.35 -7.89
N VAL A 30 23.70 5.16 -6.84
CA VAL A 30 24.75 6.19 -6.85
C VAL A 30 26.13 5.58 -7.01
N LEU A 31 26.42 4.48 -6.30
CA LEU A 31 27.68 3.75 -6.40
C LEU A 31 27.89 3.20 -7.81
N ALA A 32 26.86 2.61 -8.43
CA ALA A 32 26.93 2.09 -9.79
C ALA A 32 27.26 3.20 -10.81
N ILE A 33 26.60 4.36 -10.71
CA ILE A 33 26.83 5.50 -11.60
C ILE A 33 28.24 6.10 -11.37
N PHE A 34 28.59 6.37 -10.11
CA PHE A 34 29.90 6.96 -9.77
C PHE A 34 31.05 6.08 -10.24
N GLN A 35 30.95 4.77 -9.98
CA GLN A 35 31.97 3.84 -10.38
C GLN A 35 32.02 3.65 -11.91
N GLY A 36 30.87 3.62 -12.59
CA GLY A 36 30.81 3.54 -14.05
C GLY A 36 31.47 4.73 -14.76
N ILE A 37 31.48 5.91 -14.13
CA ILE A 37 32.14 7.11 -14.67
C ILE A 37 33.62 7.17 -14.30
N THR A 38 33.96 6.91 -13.03
CA THR A 38 35.30 7.21 -12.51
C THR A 38 36.27 6.04 -12.59
N LEU A 39 35.76 4.80 -12.56
CA LEU A 39 36.55 3.57 -12.56
C LEU A 39 37.61 3.50 -11.44
N VAL A 40 37.44 4.27 -10.35
CA VAL A 40 38.46 4.44 -9.29
C VAL A 40 38.52 3.24 -8.35
N ILE A 41 37.39 2.59 -8.08
CA ILE A 41 37.33 1.47 -7.12
C ILE A 41 37.74 0.18 -7.84
N PRO A 42 38.67 -0.62 -7.29
CA PRO A 42 38.96 -1.95 -7.85
C PRO A 42 37.72 -2.84 -7.89
N GLY A 43 37.48 -3.54 -9.00
CA GLY A 43 36.26 -4.32 -9.23
C GLY A 43 35.92 -5.30 -8.10
N LYS A 44 36.92 -5.99 -7.54
CA LYS A 44 36.73 -6.90 -6.38
C LYS A 44 36.15 -6.18 -5.15
N ILE A 45 36.65 -4.99 -4.84
CA ILE A 45 36.18 -4.19 -3.69
C ILE A 45 34.76 -3.69 -3.97
N PHE A 46 34.52 -3.19 -5.18
CA PHE A 46 33.20 -2.72 -5.61
C PHE A 46 32.11 -3.80 -5.55
N LEU A 47 32.40 -5.00 -6.06
CA LEU A 47 31.49 -6.14 -5.99
C LEU A 47 31.25 -6.60 -4.56
N THR A 48 32.27 -6.57 -3.70
CA THR A 48 32.14 -6.94 -2.28
C THR A 48 31.20 -5.97 -1.55
N ILE A 49 31.38 -4.66 -1.75
CA ILE A 49 30.51 -3.63 -1.16
C ILE A 49 29.06 -3.81 -1.65
N SER A 50 28.87 -4.01 -2.95
CA SER A 50 27.54 -4.20 -3.55
C SER A 50 26.84 -5.45 -3.02
N GLY A 51 27.58 -6.55 -2.84
CA GLY A 51 27.06 -7.78 -2.24
C GLY A 51 26.61 -7.59 -0.79
N ILE A 52 27.37 -6.84 0.02
CA ILE A 52 26.97 -6.51 1.40
C ILE A 52 25.68 -5.67 1.40
N ILE A 53 25.59 -4.66 0.54
CA ILE A 53 24.39 -3.82 0.44
C ILE A 53 23.17 -4.67 0.07
N LEU A 54 23.30 -5.57 -0.92
CA LEU A 54 22.22 -6.46 -1.33
C LEU A 54 21.71 -7.34 -0.18
N VAL A 55 22.61 -7.92 0.62
CA VAL A 55 22.24 -8.70 1.82
C VAL A 55 21.49 -7.83 2.83
N MET A 56 21.96 -6.61 3.07
CA MET A 56 21.31 -5.68 4.00
C MET A 56 19.93 -5.23 3.50
N GLU A 57 19.77 -4.99 2.20
CA GLU A 57 18.47 -4.70 1.56
C GLU A 57 17.49 -5.85 1.77
N TYR A 58 17.94 -7.09 1.56
CA TYR A 58 17.11 -8.28 1.77
C TYR A 58 16.67 -8.41 3.22
N ILE A 59 17.58 -8.24 4.19
CA ILE A 59 17.25 -8.28 5.62
C ILE A 59 16.23 -7.19 5.98
N ALA A 60 16.43 -5.96 5.49
CA ALA A 60 15.49 -4.86 5.72
C ALA A 60 14.11 -5.17 5.13
N SER A 61 14.04 -5.71 3.91
CA SER A 61 12.79 -6.14 3.26
C SER A 61 12.06 -7.22 4.05
N TYR A 62 12.79 -8.22 4.53
CA TYR A 62 12.24 -9.30 5.35
C TYR A 62 11.67 -8.76 6.67
N LEU A 63 12.44 -7.97 7.41
CA LEU A 63 11.98 -7.39 8.68
C LEU A 63 10.79 -6.45 8.48
N SER A 64 10.82 -5.63 7.43
CA SER A 64 9.68 -4.80 7.03
C SER A 64 8.41 -5.64 6.88
N SER A 65 8.50 -6.77 6.18
CA SER A 65 7.37 -7.66 5.94
C SER A 65 6.85 -8.29 7.24
N VAL A 66 7.74 -8.80 8.10
CA VAL A 66 7.36 -9.39 9.40
C VAL A 66 6.59 -8.40 10.29
N TYR A 67 7.05 -7.15 10.34
CA TYR A 67 6.36 -6.13 11.13
C TYR A 67 5.07 -5.63 10.48
N PHE A 68 5.00 -5.63 9.14
CA PHE A 68 3.76 -5.35 8.41
C PHE A 68 2.69 -6.38 8.76
N ASP A 69 3.03 -7.68 8.72
CA ASP A 69 2.08 -8.76 8.99
C ASP A 69 1.49 -8.65 10.39
N LYS A 70 2.31 -8.32 11.39
CA LYS A 70 1.83 -8.06 12.77
C LYS A 70 0.89 -6.87 12.85
N ALA A 71 1.19 -5.79 12.12
CA ALA A 71 0.31 -4.61 12.07
C ALA A 71 -1.02 -4.95 11.38
N HIS A 72 -0.96 -5.75 10.32
CA HIS A 72 -2.13 -6.10 9.52
C HIS A 72 -3.15 -6.93 10.30
N VAL A 73 -2.72 -7.93 11.06
CA VAL A 73 -3.63 -8.72 11.92
C VAL A 73 -4.41 -7.81 12.88
N ILE A 74 -3.73 -6.83 13.49
CA ILE A 74 -4.38 -5.87 14.39
C ILE A 74 -5.37 -4.98 13.63
N ARG A 75 -5.02 -4.57 12.40
CA ARG A 75 -5.89 -3.80 11.51
C ARG A 75 -7.18 -4.55 11.18
N GLU A 76 -7.08 -5.83 10.83
CA GLU A 76 -8.22 -6.69 10.51
C GLU A 76 -9.15 -6.85 11.72
N ILE A 77 -8.58 -7.10 12.90
CA ILE A 77 -9.36 -7.15 14.16
C ILE A 77 -10.05 -5.80 14.37
N GLY A 78 -9.35 -4.67 14.19
CA GLY A 78 -9.92 -3.33 14.35
C GLY A 78 -11.04 -3.00 13.35
N LEU A 79 -10.92 -3.45 12.10
CA LEU A 79 -11.97 -3.34 11.07
C LEU A 79 -13.22 -4.11 11.48
N LEU A 80 -13.05 -5.37 11.91
CA LEU A 80 -14.16 -6.20 12.34
C LEU A 80 -14.78 -5.70 13.65
N ASP A 81 -13.96 -5.20 14.59
CA ASP A 81 -14.43 -4.58 15.84
C ASP A 81 -15.31 -3.38 15.55
N ASN A 82 -14.88 -2.47 14.65
CA ASN A 82 -15.70 -1.33 14.24
C ASN A 82 -16.99 -1.75 13.54
N SER A 83 -16.90 -2.77 12.68
CA SER A 83 -18.03 -3.12 11.83
C SER A 83 -19.11 -3.88 12.57
N PHE A 84 -18.78 -4.66 13.60
CA PHE A 84 -19.73 -5.51 14.34
C PHE A 84 -19.92 -5.09 15.80
N SER A 85 -19.42 -3.91 16.20
CA SER A 85 -19.47 -3.41 17.58
C SER A 85 -18.89 -4.37 18.61
N GLU A 86 -17.79 -5.02 18.22
CA GLU A 86 -17.00 -5.90 19.08
C GLU A 86 -15.82 -5.14 19.70
N LYS A 87 -15.32 -5.64 20.83
CA LYS A 87 -14.17 -5.03 21.53
C LYS A 87 -13.11 -6.08 21.85
N ARG A 88 -12.45 -6.59 20.81
CA ARG A 88 -11.37 -7.59 20.96
C ARG A 88 -10.03 -6.95 21.27
N ILE A 89 -9.80 -5.70 20.85
CA ILE A 89 -8.56 -4.98 21.21
C ILE A 89 -8.76 -4.20 22.53
N PRO A 90 -8.03 -4.56 23.61
CA PRO A 90 -8.19 -3.88 24.89
C PRO A 90 -7.82 -2.40 24.80
N ASN A 91 -8.61 -1.54 25.46
CA ASN A 91 -8.35 -0.09 25.58
C ASN A 91 -8.24 0.68 24.24
N TYR A 92 -8.79 0.13 23.16
CA TYR A 92 -8.87 0.79 21.86
C TYR A 92 -10.34 1.01 21.47
N ASP A 93 -10.62 2.17 20.89
CA ASP A 93 -11.92 2.51 20.31
C ASP A 93 -11.78 2.66 18.80
N SER A 94 -12.29 1.66 18.08
CA SER A 94 -12.20 1.56 16.63
C SER A 94 -13.14 2.53 15.89
N GLU A 95 -14.14 3.11 16.56
CA GLU A 95 -15.03 4.13 15.97
C GLU A 95 -14.27 5.40 15.58
N THR A 96 -13.22 5.74 16.31
CA THR A 96 -12.41 6.95 16.04
C THR A 96 -11.53 6.85 14.80
N TYR A 97 -11.50 5.68 14.15
CA TYR A 97 -10.68 5.41 12.96
C TYR A 97 -11.45 5.57 11.65
N TYR A 98 -12.75 5.25 11.62
CA TYR A 98 -13.58 5.23 10.42
C TYR A 98 -14.57 6.41 10.40
N ASN A 99 -14.98 6.88 9.21
CA ASN A 99 -15.98 7.95 9.08
C ASN A 99 -17.42 7.42 8.93
N ASN A 100 -17.66 6.19 9.41
CA ASN A 100 -18.88 5.42 9.14
C ASN A 100 -19.70 5.09 10.40
N GLY A 101 -19.46 5.79 11.51
CA GLY A 101 -20.17 5.55 12.78
C GLY A 101 -21.69 5.78 12.73
N SER A 102 -22.22 6.40 11.67
CA SER A 102 -23.67 6.58 11.48
C SER A 102 -24.37 5.40 10.81
N ILE A 103 -23.64 4.42 10.27
CA ILE A 103 -24.17 3.26 9.56
C ILE A 103 -24.44 2.14 10.56
N ILE A 104 -25.55 1.41 10.41
CA ILE A 104 -25.90 0.25 11.24
C ILE A 104 -24.77 -0.78 11.25
N ASP A 105 -24.44 -1.26 12.45
CA ASP A 105 -23.43 -2.29 12.64
C ASP A 105 -23.78 -3.59 11.91
N GLY A 106 -22.76 -4.21 11.34
CA GLY A 106 -22.84 -5.47 10.62
C GLY A 106 -22.12 -5.40 9.28
N TYR A 107 -22.54 -6.26 8.36
CA TYR A 107 -21.89 -6.38 7.05
C TYR A 107 -22.05 -5.13 6.17
N ILE A 108 -23.05 -4.26 6.43
CA ILE A 108 -23.23 -2.99 5.70
C ILE A 108 -22.17 -1.97 6.12
N LYS A 109 -21.95 -1.78 7.43
CA LYS A 109 -20.86 -0.94 7.95
C LYS A 109 -19.49 -1.46 7.53
N LEU A 110 -19.33 -2.79 7.49
CA LEU A 110 -18.12 -3.42 6.95
C LEU A 110 -17.87 -3.08 5.48
N LEU A 111 -18.92 -3.17 4.64
CA LEU A 111 -18.84 -2.74 3.24
C LEU A 111 -18.46 -1.26 3.14
N ALA A 112 -19.11 -0.38 3.92
CA ALA A 112 -18.82 1.05 3.92
C ALA A 112 -17.35 1.34 4.27
N ASN A 113 -16.83 0.68 5.31
CA ASN A 113 -15.43 0.80 5.71
C ASN A 113 -14.47 0.36 4.59
N ILE A 114 -14.75 -0.77 3.92
CA ILE A 114 -13.92 -1.22 2.78
C ILE A 114 -14.05 -0.29 1.58
N HIS A 115 -15.24 0.22 1.31
CA HIS A 115 -15.51 1.14 0.21
C HIS A 115 -14.75 2.46 0.39
N GLU A 116 -14.82 3.06 1.58
CA GLU A 116 -14.01 4.22 1.97
C GLU A 116 -12.51 3.92 1.86
N ASN A 117 -12.07 2.82 2.48
CA ASN A 117 -10.67 2.43 2.47
C ASN A 117 -10.12 2.23 1.05
N ALA A 118 -10.91 1.65 0.14
CA ALA A 118 -10.54 1.44 -1.26
C ALA A 118 -10.37 2.77 -2.01
N LEU A 119 -11.30 3.72 -1.81
CA LEU A 119 -11.19 5.09 -2.35
C LEU A 119 -9.91 5.78 -1.88
N PHE A 120 -9.61 5.70 -0.59
CA PHE A 120 -8.41 6.32 -0.02
C PHE A 120 -7.14 5.65 -0.52
N THR A 121 -7.11 4.32 -0.51
CA THR A 121 -5.92 3.54 -0.87
C THR A 121 -5.55 3.73 -2.34
N SER A 122 -6.52 3.74 -3.25
CA SER A 122 -6.28 3.95 -4.68
C SER A 122 -5.69 5.34 -4.95
N ASN A 123 -6.30 6.39 -4.39
CA ASN A 123 -5.87 7.78 -4.57
C ASN A 123 -4.49 8.08 -3.95
N VAL A 124 -4.23 7.57 -2.74
CA VAL A 124 -2.93 7.75 -2.08
C VAL A 124 -1.84 6.97 -2.82
N SER A 125 -2.13 5.73 -3.24
CA SER A 125 -1.19 4.91 -4.00
C SER A 125 -0.85 5.54 -5.37
N ALA A 126 -1.83 6.13 -6.05
CA ALA A 126 -1.62 6.84 -7.31
C ALA A 126 -0.62 8.01 -7.18
N ARG A 127 -0.68 8.77 -6.08
CA ARG A 127 0.29 9.85 -5.82
C ARG A 127 1.65 9.30 -5.37
N MET A 128 1.65 8.20 -4.62
CA MET A 128 2.86 7.57 -4.10
C MET A 128 3.70 6.89 -5.19
N SER A 129 3.08 6.41 -6.27
CA SER A 129 3.78 5.69 -7.35
C SER A 129 4.70 6.58 -8.18
N ILE A 130 4.36 7.86 -8.34
CA ILE A 130 5.07 8.83 -9.20
C ILE A 130 6.59 8.85 -8.97
N PRO A 131 7.10 9.10 -7.74
CA PRO A 131 8.55 9.15 -7.52
C PRO A 131 9.25 7.82 -7.83
N TYR A 132 8.64 6.68 -7.50
CA TYR A 132 9.22 5.37 -7.78
C TYR A 132 9.32 5.11 -9.29
N PHE A 133 8.26 5.42 -10.06
CA PHE A 133 8.30 5.31 -11.51
C PHE A 133 9.35 6.22 -12.15
N VAL A 134 9.46 7.47 -11.70
CA VAL A 134 10.44 8.43 -12.25
C VAL A 134 11.87 7.94 -11.99
N VAL A 135 12.20 7.55 -10.77
CA VAL A 135 13.55 7.05 -10.43
C VAL A 135 13.87 5.77 -11.20
N SER A 136 12.92 4.83 -11.27
CA SER A 136 13.11 3.58 -12.02
C SER A 136 13.27 3.83 -13.52
N ALA A 137 12.50 4.75 -14.11
CA ALA A 137 12.61 5.08 -15.53
C ALA A 137 13.97 5.71 -15.86
N ILE A 138 14.46 6.63 -15.03
CA ILE A 138 15.78 7.24 -15.18
C ILE A 138 16.87 6.16 -15.09
N ALA A 139 16.82 5.31 -14.06
CA ALA A 139 17.80 4.22 -13.91
C ALA A 139 17.79 3.26 -15.11
N PHE A 140 16.60 2.93 -15.62
CA PHE A 140 16.44 2.07 -16.80
C PHE A 140 17.02 2.70 -18.07
N VAL A 141 16.81 4.00 -18.29
CA VAL A 141 17.41 4.73 -19.43
C VAL A 141 18.94 4.74 -19.31
N ILE A 142 19.49 4.99 -18.11
CA ILE A 142 20.94 4.94 -17.87
C ILE A 142 21.48 3.55 -18.21
N LEU A 143 20.79 2.49 -17.80
CA LEU A 143 21.18 1.11 -18.12
C LEU A 143 21.21 0.88 -19.63
N LEU A 144 20.16 1.29 -20.35
CA LEU A 144 20.11 1.12 -21.81
C LEU A 144 21.27 1.84 -22.50
N VAL A 145 21.53 3.10 -22.12
CA VAL A 145 22.67 3.86 -22.66
C VAL A 145 23.98 3.13 -22.42
N GLN A 146 24.21 2.63 -21.19
CA GLN A 146 25.42 1.89 -20.86
C GLN A 146 25.56 0.61 -21.69
N LEU A 147 24.49 -0.18 -21.81
CA LEU A 147 24.49 -1.44 -22.55
C LEU A 147 24.75 -1.23 -24.04
N PHE A 148 24.16 -0.21 -24.65
CA PHE A 148 24.34 0.06 -26.09
C PHE A 148 25.72 0.64 -26.43
N LEU A 149 26.32 1.44 -25.54
CA LEU A 149 27.62 2.07 -25.80
C LEU A 149 28.80 1.17 -25.42
N TYR A 150 28.68 0.42 -24.32
CA TYR A 150 29.81 -0.28 -23.70
C TYR A 150 29.58 -1.79 -23.50
N GLY A 151 28.37 -2.29 -23.72
CA GLY A 151 28.02 -3.68 -23.43
C GLY A 151 27.78 -3.92 -21.94
N MET A 152 27.81 -5.19 -21.53
CA MET A 152 27.60 -5.60 -20.14
C MET A 152 28.95 -5.82 -19.42
N ASP A 153 29.06 -5.24 -18.24
CA ASP A 153 30.23 -5.20 -17.35
C ASP A 153 29.77 -5.27 -15.88
N ASP A 154 30.71 -5.18 -14.93
CA ASP A 154 30.39 -5.22 -13.50
C ASP A 154 29.42 -4.10 -13.08
N TYR A 155 29.47 -2.93 -13.72
CA TYR A 155 28.68 -1.74 -13.37
C TYR A 155 27.24 -1.84 -13.87
N SER A 156 27.07 -2.17 -15.14
CA SER A 156 25.77 -2.44 -15.77
C SER A 156 25.10 -3.65 -15.16
N SER A 157 25.85 -4.66 -14.70
CA SER A 157 25.31 -5.79 -13.92
C SER A 157 24.73 -5.35 -12.58
N ILE A 158 25.39 -4.43 -11.87
CA ILE A 158 24.87 -3.87 -10.61
C ILE A 158 23.71 -2.91 -10.85
N LEU A 159 23.74 -2.12 -11.92
CA LEU A 159 22.61 -1.28 -12.30
C LEU A 159 21.39 -2.12 -12.70
N LEU A 160 21.62 -3.23 -13.41
CA LEU A 160 20.60 -4.22 -13.71
C LEU A 160 20.07 -4.87 -12.42
N ASN A 161 20.95 -5.23 -11.48
CA ASN A 161 20.52 -5.68 -10.15
C ASN A 161 19.70 -4.60 -9.45
N PHE A 162 20.07 -3.33 -9.52
CA PHE A 162 19.23 -2.27 -8.96
C PHE A 162 17.85 -2.26 -9.63
N ILE A 163 17.76 -2.36 -10.96
CA ILE A 163 16.47 -2.33 -11.66
C ILE A 163 15.63 -3.59 -11.39
N VAL A 164 16.24 -4.77 -11.40
CA VAL A 164 15.52 -6.05 -11.32
C VAL A 164 15.33 -6.51 -9.88
N SER A 165 16.33 -6.28 -9.02
CA SER A 165 16.38 -6.78 -7.65
C SER A 165 16.23 -5.69 -6.57
N SER A 166 16.40 -4.40 -6.86
CA SER A 166 16.17 -3.37 -5.82
C SER A 166 14.68 -3.17 -5.51
N SER A 167 14.45 -2.60 -4.33
CA SER A 167 13.13 -2.21 -3.87
C SER A 167 12.39 -1.30 -4.85
N PHE A 168 13.05 -0.41 -5.59
CA PHE A 168 12.36 0.70 -6.26
C PHE A 168 11.46 0.26 -7.41
N PHE A 169 11.96 -0.57 -8.33
CA PHE A 169 11.18 -0.99 -9.49
C PHE A 169 10.07 -1.97 -9.08
N ASN A 170 10.39 -2.97 -8.26
CA ASN A 170 9.41 -3.89 -7.71
C ASN A 170 8.34 -3.13 -6.89
N ARG A 171 8.73 -2.13 -6.11
CA ARG A 171 7.81 -1.28 -5.34
C ARG A 171 6.96 -0.41 -6.26
N ALA A 172 7.50 0.15 -7.35
CA ALA A 172 6.70 0.86 -8.35
C ALA A 172 5.57 -0.03 -8.91
N ILE A 173 5.91 -1.27 -9.29
CA ILE A 173 4.95 -2.28 -9.76
C ILE A 173 3.92 -2.59 -8.68
N LYS A 174 4.36 -2.87 -7.44
CA LYS A 174 3.47 -3.16 -6.32
C LYS A 174 2.52 -2.01 -6.01
N ILE A 175 2.99 -0.77 -6.02
CA ILE A 175 2.16 0.41 -5.75
C ILE A 175 1.12 0.57 -6.85
N ASN A 176 1.50 0.37 -8.11
CA ASN A 176 0.58 0.45 -9.23
C ASN A 176 -0.47 -0.67 -9.20
N SER A 177 -0.04 -1.90 -8.86
CA SER A 177 -0.95 -3.03 -8.65
C SER A 177 -1.93 -2.74 -7.52
N LEU A 178 -1.45 -2.24 -6.37
CA LEU A 178 -2.29 -1.83 -5.25
C LEU A 178 -3.30 -0.76 -5.67
N LYS A 179 -2.87 0.27 -6.39
CA LYS A 179 -3.73 1.33 -6.94
C LYS A 179 -4.84 0.73 -7.79
N ASN A 180 -4.50 -0.08 -8.79
CA ASN A 180 -5.47 -0.63 -9.74
C ASN A 180 -6.44 -1.60 -9.07
N SER A 181 -5.93 -2.49 -8.22
CA SER A 181 -6.76 -3.44 -7.49
C SER A 181 -7.74 -2.74 -6.55
N THR A 182 -7.31 -1.69 -5.85
CA THR A 182 -8.20 -0.93 -4.95
C THR A 182 -9.20 -0.05 -5.68
N GLU A 183 -8.86 0.47 -6.86
CA GLU A 183 -9.81 1.14 -7.76
C GLU A 183 -10.90 0.16 -8.26
N ILE A 184 -10.51 -1.05 -8.69
CA ILE A 184 -11.47 -2.10 -9.07
C ILE A 184 -12.39 -2.48 -7.90
N ILE A 185 -11.84 -2.57 -6.67
CA ILE A 185 -12.63 -2.87 -5.48
C ILE A 185 -13.62 -1.74 -5.16
N TYR A 186 -13.18 -0.49 -5.30
CA TYR A 186 -14.03 0.68 -5.16
C TYR A 186 -15.18 0.65 -6.18
N ASP A 187 -14.90 0.36 -7.45
CA ASP A 187 -15.93 0.24 -8.49
C ASP A 187 -16.92 -0.90 -8.20
N LYS A 188 -16.43 -2.06 -7.76
CA LYS A 188 -17.29 -3.18 -7.34
C LYS A 188 -18.17 -2.85 -6.13
N ALA A 189 -17.68 -2.03 -5.20
CA ALA A 189 -18.49 -1.54 -4.08
C ALA A 189 -19.63 -0.64 -4.59
N ASN A 190 -19.35 0.25 -5.55
CA ASN A 190 -20.37 1.05 -6.22
C ASN A 190 -21.38 0.20 -6.98
N GLU A 191 -20.95 -0.79 -7.75
CA GLU A 191 -21.83 -1.74 -8.43
C GLU A 191 -22.76 -2.45 -7.43
N LEU A 192 -22.22 -2.86 -6.28
CA LEU A 192 -23.01 -3.53 -5.25
C LEU A 192 -24.07 -2.61 -4.65
N CYS A 193 -23.72 -1.35 -4.40
CA CYS A 193 -24.69 -0.35 -3.92
C CYS A 193 -25.78 -0.11 -4.97
N ASN A 194 -25.41 0.09 -6.24
CA ASN A 194 -26.36 0.26 -7.34
C ASN A 194 -27.30 -0.94 -7.54
N LEU A 195 -26.80 -2.17 -7.34
CA LEU A 195 -27.64 -3.37 -7.40
C LEU A 195 -28.70 -3.37 -6.29
N TYR A 196 -28.35 -2.89 -5.10
CA TYR A 196 -29.29 -2.75 -3.99
C TYR A 196 -30.35 -1.67 -4.27
N GLU A 197 -29.97 -0.51 -4.81
CA GLU A 197 -30.91 0.56 -5.21
C GLU A 197 -32.00 0.04 -6.16
N ASN A 198 -31.60 -0.77 -7.14
CA ASN A 198 -32.51 -1.28 -8.16
C ASN A 198 -33.37 -2.45 -7.67
N ASN A 199 -32.86 -3.27 -6.74
CA ASN A 199 -33.56 -4.47 -6.23
C ASN A 199 -33.37 -4.66 -4.72
N PRO A 200 -33.98 -3.81 -3.86
CA PRO A 200 -33.75 -3.85 -2.41
C PRO A 200 -34.20 -5.16 -1.74
N THR A 201 -35.09 -5.91 -2.38
CA THR A 201 -35.64 -7.19 -1.88
C THR A 201 -34.70 -8.38 -2.06
N GLU A 202 -33.64 -8.27 -2.89
CA GLU A 202 -32.71 -9.36 -3.19
C GLU A 202 -31.49 -9.39 -2.25
N THR A 203 -31.73 -9.26 -0.95
CA THR A 203 -30.68 -9.16 0.08
C THR A 203 -29.88 -10.45 0.31
N LYS A 204 -30.40 -11.61 -0.10
CA LYS A 204 -29.77 -12.92 0.14
C LYS A 204 -28.37 -13.04 -0.47
N LEU A 205 -28.11 -12.37 -1.60
CA LEU A 205 -26.81 -12.40 -2.28
C LEU A 205 -25.86 -11.29 -1.83
N LEU A 206 -26.34 -10.35 -1.02
CA LEU A 206 -25.57 -9.18 -0.60
C LEU A 206 -24.40 -9.57 0.31
N LEU A 207 -24.66 -10.37 1.35
CA LEU A 207 -23.63 -10.81 2.29
C LEU A 207 -22.48 -11.58 1.60
N PRO A 208 -22.72 -12.62 0.77
CA PRO A 208 -21.64 -13.30 0.05
C PRO A 208 -20.81 -12.37 -0.84
N ARG A 209 -21.43 -11.39 -1.51
CA ARG A 209 -20.73 -10.41 -2.35
C ARG A 209 -19.86 -9.48 -1.52
N ILE A 210 -20.37 -9.01 -0.38
CA ILE A 210 -19.61 -8.18 0.57
C ILE A 210 -18.40 -8.96 1.09
N LEU A 211 -18.59 -10.20 1.55
CA LEU A 211 -17.49 -11.06 2.01
C LEU A 211 -16.44 -11.28 0.92
N GLY A 212 -16.86 -11.55 -0.32
CA GLY A 212 -15.94 -11.67 -1.45
C GLY A 212 -15.12 -10.39 -1.70
N LEU A 213 -15.74 -9.22 -1.54
CA LEU A 213 -15.08 -7.92 -1.72
C LEU A 213 -14.09 -7.61 -0.59
N ILE A 214 -14.44 -7.91 0.65
CA ILE A 214 -13.54 -7.77 1.81
C ILE A 214 -12.32 -8.67 1.64
N LEU A 215 -12.51 -9.94 1.26
CA LEU A 215 -11.41 -10.86 1.01
C LEU A 215 -10.49 -10.33 -0.11
N GLN A 216 -11.06 -9.80 -1.20
CA GLN A 216 -10.25 -9.18 -2.26
C GLN A 216 -9.44 -8.00 -1.73
N TYR A 217 -10.05 -7.14 -0.93
CA TYR A 217 -9.39 -5.96 -0.39
C TYR A 217 -8.29 -6.30 0.61
N GLU A 218 -8.58 -7.07 1.65
CA GLU A 218 -7.58 -7.38 2.67
C GLU A 218 -6.43 -8.23 2.09
N ASN A 219 -6.70 -9.17 1.19
CA ASN A 219 -5.63 -9.88 0.46
C ASN A 219 -4.81 -8.93 -0.41
N THR A 220 -5.43 -7.94 -1.06
CA THR A 220 -4.71 -6.93 -1.85
C THR A 220 -3.76 -6.13 -0.95
N ILE A 221 -4.21 -5.70 0.23
CA ILE A 221 -3.35 -4.99 1.18
C ILE A 221 -2.22 -5.91 1.66
N TYR A 222 -2.55 -7.14 2.05
CA TYR A 222 -1.59 -8.11 2.56
C TYR A 222 -0.50 -8.45 1.55
N GLU A 223 -0.85 -8.80 0.32
CA GLU A 223 0.11 -9.17 -0.72
C GLU A 223 1.01 -8.00 -1.13
N SER A 224 0.47 -6.78 -1.11
CA SER A 224 1.26 -5.59 -1.42
C SER A 224 2.38 -5.35 -0.40
N LYS A 225 2.09 -5.60 0.89
CA LYS A 225 2.93 -5.21 2.05
C LYS A 225 3.39 -3.75 1.99
N LEU A 226 2.56 -2.88 1.41
CA LEU A 226 2.86 -1.47 1.24
C LEU A 226 2.28 -0.65 2.37
N ILE A 227 3.09 0.28 2.87
CA ILE A 227 2.67 1.27 3.84
C ILE A 227 2.40 2.56 3.09
N LEU A 228 1.16 3.05 3.17
CA LEU A 228 0.78 4.31 2.54
C LEU A 228 1.56 5.48 3.11
N ASN A 229 1.90 6.44 2.24
CA ASN A 229 2.64 7.61 2.64
C ASN A 229 1.75 8.57 3.44
N GLU A 230 2.03 8.68 4.73
CA GLU A 230 1.31 9.53 5.68
C GLU A 230 1.20 11.01 5.27
N LYS A 231 2.24 11.58 4.65
CA LYS A 231 2.20 12.98 4.18
C LYS A 231 1.22 13.14 3.02
N ILE A 232 1.23 12.18 2.08
CA ILE A 232 0.30 12.16 0.95
C ILE A 232 -1.13 11.92 1.47
N PHE A 233 -1.30 10.96 2.37
CA PHE A 233 -2.58 10.68 3.03
C PHE A 233 -3.13 11.94 3.69
N ASN A 234 -2.38 12.60 4.58
CA ASN A 234 -2.82 13.80 5.28
C ASN A 234 -3.19 14.94 4.32
N LYS A 235 -2.47 15.07 3.19
CA LYS A 235 -2.77 16.07 2.16
C LYS A 235 -4.09 15.81 1.44
N LEU A 236 -4.41 14.54 1.19
CA LEU A 236 -5.64 14.13 0.48
C LEU A 236 -6.83 13.90 1.41
N ASN A 237 -6.59 13.72 2.71
CA ASN A 237 -7.58 13.27 3.68
C ASN A 237 -8.84 14.14 3.67
N TYR A 238 -8.69 15.46 3.73
CA TYR A 238 -9.84 16.37 3.73
C TYR A 238 -10.71 16.23 2.47
N SER A 239 -10.10 16.25 1.28
CA SER A 239 -10.86 16.14 0.02
C SER A 239 -11.51 14.76 -0.14
N LEU A 240 -10.80 13.69 0.20
CA LEU A 240 -11.30 12.33 0.07
C LEU A 240 -12.38 12.01 1.11
N SER A 241 -12.29 12.54 2.34
CA SER A 241 -13.39 12.42 3.32
C SER A 241 -14.65 13.14 2.84
N MET A 242 -14.50 14.32 2.23
CA MET A 242 -15.64 15.04 1.66
C MET A 242 -16.27 14.30 0.47
N GLU A 243 -15.44 13.70 -0.38
CA GLU A 243 -15.89 12.85 -1.48
C GLU A 243 -16.60 11.59 -0.97
N TRP A 244 -16.00 10.90 0.00
CA TRP A 244 -16.60 9.73 0.65
C TRP A 244 -17.96 10.05 1.27
N ASN A 245 -18.08 11.15 2.02
CA ASN A 245 -19.36 11.54 2.62
C ASN A 245 -20.46 11.71 1.55
N LYS A 246 -20.14 12.32 0.40
CA LYS A 246 -21.09 12.45 -0.71
C LYS A 246 -21.49 11.10 -1.29
N ILE A 247 -20.53 10.20 -1.48
CA ILE A 247 -20.79 8.84 -1.99
C ILE A 247 -21.67 8.08 -1.00
N ARG A 248 -21.28 8.04 0.28
CA ARG A 248 -22.03 7.39 1.35
C ARG A 248 -23.47 7.87 1.40
N ASP A 249 -23.66 9.19 1.41
CA ASP A 249 -24.98 9.81 1.57
C ASP A 249 -25.84 9.68 0.29
N SER A 250 -25.26 9.28 -0.84
CA SER A 250 -25.98 9.06 -2.10
C SER A 250 -26.63 7.68 -2.23
N TYR A 251 -26.20 6.69 -1.44
CA TYR A 251 -26.73 5.33 -1.49
C TYR A 251 -27.70 5.04 -0.33
N LEU A 252 -28.90 4.57 -0.66
CA LEU A 252 -29.91 4.10 0.29
C LEU A 252 -29.35 2.98 1.18
N LEU A 253 -28.49 2.12 0.63
CA LEU A 253 -27.86 1.02 1.38
C LEU A 253 -27.16 1.49 2.67
N TYR A 254 -26.54 2.66 2.65
CA TYR A 254 -25.84 3.24 3.81
C TYR A 254 -26.73 4.18 4.63
N SER A 255 -27.92 4.52 4.12
CA SER A 255 -28.87 5.42 4.77
C SER A 255 -29.77 4.73 5.80
N ASN A 256 -29.84 3.40 5.81
CA ASN A 256 -30.48 2.66 6.89
C ASN A 256 -29.68 2.91 8.18
N LYS A 257 -30.22 3.80 9.01
CA LYS A 257 -29.70 4.16 10.33
C LYS A 257 -30.43 3.32 11.37
N ASN A 258 -29.78 3.05 12.50
CA ASN A 258 -30.40 2.38 13.64
C ASN A 258 -31.75 3.07 13.95
N GLU A 259 -32.86 2.34 13.78
CA GLU A 259 -34.14 2.68 14.43
C GLU A 259 -34.04 2.42 15.94
#